data_AF-A0A519ZGQ9-F1
#
_entry.id   AF-A0A519ZGQ9-F1
#
_cell.length_a   1.000
_cell.length_b   1.000
_cell.length_c   1.000
_cell.angle_alpha   90.00
_cell.angle_beta   90.00
_cell.angle_gamma   90.00
#
_symmetry.space_group_name_H-M   'P 1'
#
loop_
_entity.id
_entity.type
_entity.pdbx_description
1 polymer ?
#
loop_
_entity_poly.entity_id
_entity_poly.type
_entity_poly.pdbx_seq_one_letter_code
_entity_poly.pdbx_strand_id
1 'polypeptide(L)'
;MAYFYMVRIWGDVPLLVSSHDGEFVQRPRTDKNVVLQFVTNELLAAAQVVPFAYGGIDPIFPGVYYGQNAAFWNGALFNRLSVYAILAHVAAWQGNYLDANNYAKFVLDNRATYNLVKGSGQEIQFANIDALTENQSFFSPFAYKRPTNIVGFNFDAGSGLATADGHIEQLTLAAPYIPRSRPEMFVPKDTVLKAFTDPGDLRFSVNPRTNAYRTNYFTNFYSEEPVFSKIKVVFPDQIRGNTVLFASSMVFTRLEELVLLRAEALAALGSTDEAITLLNSLATNRGIAPYNPLVSGFGKLNVLKAIFAERRRELMGEGWRWYDIVRYNRIVNSNGSFISKNGQNLTFREFETTGGIYWPVSKDVISANPAIKQNPYWQ
;
A
#
# COMPACT_ATOMS: atom_id res chain seq x y z
N MET A 1 -0.14 2.87 -14.49
CA MET A 1 -0.49 3.01 -13.05
C MET A 1 -1.83 3.69 -12.82
N ALA A 2 -2.10 4.87 -13.41
CA ALA A 2 -3.36 5.60 -13.19
C ALA A 2 -4.62 4.74 -13.47
N TYR A 3 -4.69 4.10 -14.64
CA TYR A 3 -5.80 3.19 -14.97
C TYR A 3 -6.01 2.06 -13.95
N PHE A 4 -4.92 1.44 -13.47
CA PHE A 4 -5.03 0.40 -12.43
C PHE A 4 -5.67 0.94 -11.15
N TYR A 5 -5.26 2.12 -10.70
CA TYR A 5 -5.87 2.78 -9.55
C TYR A 5 -7.34 3.11 -9.79
N MET A 6 -7.67 3.70 -10.93
CA MET A 6 -9.06 4.03 -11.27
C MET A 6 -9.94 2.78 -11.33
N VAL A 7 -9.45 1.68 -11.91
CA VAL A 7 -10.19 0.40 -11.95
C VAL A 7 -10.44 -0.16 -10.54
N ARG A 8 -9.49 -0.06 -9.62
CA ARG A 8 -9.69 -0.50 -8.24
C ARG A 8 -10.73 0.34 -7.49
N ILE A 9 -10.87 1.61 -7.85
CA ILE A 9 -11.81 2.53 -7.21
C ILE A 9 -13.20 2.44 -7.84
N TRP A 10 -13.32 2.49 -9.16
CA TRP A 10 -14.61 2.63 -9.87
C TRP A 10 -15.04 1.39 -10.66
N GLY A 11 -14.17 0.39 -10.81
CA GLY A 11 -14.43 -0.77 -11.67
C GLY A 11 -14.22 -0.41 -13.13
N ASP A 12 -15.26 -0.50 -13.95
CA ASP A 12 -15.19 -0.13 -15.36
C ASP A 12 -14.92 1.38 -15.48
N VAL A 13 -14.08 1.79 -16.42
CA VAL A 13 -13.71 3.20 -16.63
C VAL A 13 -13.52 3.49 -18.12
N PRO A 14 -13.79 4.71 -18.62
CA PRO A 14 -13.51 5.04 -20.00
C PRO A 14 -12.02 4.86 -20.32
N LEU A 15 -11.71 4.10 -21.37
CA LEU A 15 -10.34 3.87 -21.82
C LEU A 15 -9.96 4.85 -22.93
N LEU A 16 -9.10 5.80 -22.59
CA LEU A 16 -8.51 6.79 -23.48
C LEU A 16 -7.03 6.47 -23.73
N VAL A 17 -6.68 6.22 -25.00
CA VAL A 17 -5.34 5.80 -25.43
C VAL A 17 -4.65 6.81 -26.35
N SER A 18 -5.27 7.96 -26.56
CA SER A 18 -4.73 9.07 -27.35
C SER A 18 -5.07 10.40 -26.66
N SER A 19 -4.19 11.39 -26.82
CA SER A 19 -4.46 12.76 -26.39
C SER A 19 -5.41 13.45 -27.37
N HIS A 20 -6.19 14.39 -26.83
CA HIS A 20 -7.08 15.25 -27.59
C HIS A 20 -7.02 16.65 -26.97
N ASP A 21 -7.04 17.68 -27.81
CA ASP A 21 -7.13 19.07 -27.36
C ASP A 21 -8.61 19.46 -27.19
N GLY A 22 -8.89 20.33 -26.21
CA GLY A 22 -10.24 20.85 -25.97
C GLY A 22 -11.06 20.01 -24.98
N GLU A 23 -12.29 19.68 -25.35
CA GLU A 23 -13.26 19.01 -24.46
C GLU A 23 -12.95 17.52 -24.23
N PHE A 24 -13.39 16.99 -23.09
CA PHE A 24 -13.25 15.57 -22.78
C PHE A 24 -14.03 14.72 -23.78
N VAL A 25 -13.35 13.79 -24.45
CA VAL A 25 -13.99 12.88 -25.41
C VAL A 25 -15.00 12.00 -24.67
N GLN A 26 -16.28 12.22 -24.96
CA GLN A 26 -17.36 11.40 -24.41
C GLN A 26 -17.19 9.95 -24.86
N ARG A 27 -16.92 9.07 -23.90
CA ARG A 27 -16.82 7.62 -24.11
C ARG A 27 -17.59 6.87 -23.02
N PRO A 28 -18.20 5.71 -23.36
CA PRO A 28 -18.73 4.82 -22.35
C PRO A 28 -17.59 4.25 -21.49
N ARG A 29 -17.96 3.64 -20.36
CA ARG A 29 -17.02 2.90 -19.54
C ARG A 29 -16.60 1.61 -20.27
N THR A 30 -15.32 1.30 -20.22
CA THR A 30 -14.75 0.05 -20.75
C THR A 30 -14.65 -0.96 -19.62
N ASP A 31 -14.96 -2.24 -19.92
CA ASP A 31 -14.85 -3.34 -18.97
C ASP A 31 -13.48 -3.34 -18.28
N LYS A 32 -13.50 -3.45 -16.95
CA LYS A 32 -12.31 -3.41 -16.11
C LYS A 32 -11.24 -4.43 -16.52
N ASN A 33 -11.60 -5.62 -17.01
CA ASN A 33 -10.62 -6.62 -17.41
C ASN A 33 -9.90 -6.20 -18.69
N VAL A 34 -10.61 -5.57 -19.63
CA VAL A 34 -10.00 -4.98 -20.83
C VAL A 34 -9.03 -3.85 -20.45
N VAL A 35 -9.44 -2.97 -19.52
CA VAL A 35 -8.56 -1.89 -19.01
C VAL A 35 -7.33 -2.46 -18.30
N LEU A 36 -7.50 -3.50 -17.47
CA LEU A 36 -6.38 -4.15 -16.78
C LEU A 36 -5.44 -4.87 -17.76
N GLN A 37 -5.96 -5.50 -18.81
CA GLN A 37 -5.13 -6.09 -19.86
C GLN A 37 -4.31 -5.03 -20.59
N PHE A 38 -4.91 -3.88 -20.92
CA PHE A 38 -4.19 -2.74 -21.47
C PHE A 38 -3.06 -2.30 -20.52
N VAL A 39 -3.35 -2.14 -19.22
CA VAL A 39 -2.33 -1.79 -18.22
C VAL A 39 -1.20 -2.81 -18.18
N THR A 40 -1.50 -4.11 -18.20
CA THR A 40 -0.49 -5.19 -18.19
C THR A 40 0.41 -5.07 -19.42
N ASN A 41 -0.17 -4.88 -20.61
CA ASN A 41 0.60 -4.75 -21.85
C ASN A 41 1.53 -3.53 -21.82
N GLU A 42 1.03 -2.36 -21.39
CA GLU A 42 1.82 -1.13 -21.28
C GLU A 42 2.97 -1.27 -20.28
N LEU A 43 2.73 -1.92 -19.13
CA LEU A 43 3.77 -2.17 -18.14
C LEU A 43 4.81 -3.17 -18.65
N LEU A 44 4.42 -4.23 -19.35
CA LEU A 44 5.35 -5.18 -19.95
C LEU A 44 6.22 -4.53 -21.03
N ALA A 45 5.64 -3.65 -21.85
CA ALA A 45 6.39 -2.85 -22.82
C ALA A 45 7.37 -1.89 -22.12
N ALA A 46 6.92 -1.19 -21.08
CA ALA A 46 7.77 -0.29 -20.30
C ALA A 46 8.94 -1.04 -19.64
N ALA A 47 8.72 -2.25 -19.12
CA ALA A 47 9.75 -3.07 -18.47
C ALA A 47 10.98 -3.32 -19.35
N GLN A 48 10.82 -3.32 -20.68
CA GLN A 48 11.90 -3.52 -21.64
C GLN A 48 12.83 -2.32 -21.78
N VAL A 49 12.33 -1.11 -21.51
CA VAL A 49 13.04 0.15 -21.82
C VAL A 49 13.39 0.97 -20.58
N VAL A 50 12.83 0.66 -19.41
CA VAL A 50 13.24 1.34 -18.16
C VAL A 50 14.47 0.66 -17.56
N PRO A 51 15.47 1.43 -17.08
CA PRO A 51 16.63 0.89 -16.38
C PRO A 51 16.24 0.38 -14.98
N PHE A 52 17.10 -0.40 -14.34
CA PHE A 52 17.01 -0.65 -12.91
C PHE A 52 17.33 0.61 -12.11
N ALA A 53 18.32 1.40 -12.52
CA ALA A 53 18.64 2.67 -11.86
C ALA A 53 19.01 3.77 -12.87
N TYR A 54 18.56 5.00 -12.59
CA TYR A 54 18.99 6.20 -13.30
C TYR A 54 20.19 6.84 -12.59
N GLY A 55 21.09 7.50 -13.33
CA GLY A 55 22.24 8.18 -12.72
C GLY A 55 23.35 7.24 -12.25
N GLY A 56 23.38 6.01 -12.76
CA GLY A 56 24.29 4.93 -12.37
C GLY A 56 25.02 4.34 -13.57
N ILE A 57 25.34 3.06 -13.50
CA ILE A 57 26.04 2.28 -14.55
C ILE A 57 25.10 1.30 -15.25
N ASP A 58 23.78 1.53 -15.20
CA ASP A 58 22.81 0.65 -15.84
C ASP A 58 23.02 0.59 -17.36
N PRO A 59 23.06 -0.59 -18.00
CA PRO A 59 23.30 -0.69 -19.44
C PRO A 59 22.25 0.00 -20.33
N ILE A 60 20.99 0.12 -19.87
CA ILE A 60 19.95 0.81 -20.64
C ILE A 60 20.18 2.32 -20.63
N PHE A 61 20.64 2.86 -19.50
CA PHE A 61 20.85 4.29 -19.34
C PHE A 61 22.08 4.56 -18.46
N PRO A 62 23.29 4.44 -19.01
CA PRO A 62 24.53 4.64 -18.26
C PRO A 62 24.84 6.13 -18.06
N GLY A 63 25.46 6.45 -16.93
CA GLY A 63 25.90 7.80 -16.60
C GLY A 63 24.87 8.63 -15.85
N VAL A 64 25.17 9.92 -15.69
CA VAL A 64 24.33 10.88 -14.96
C VAL A 64 22.99 11.08 -15.68
N TYR A 65 21.91 11.21 -14.90
CA TYR A 65 20.58 11.50 -15.42
C TYR A 65 20.18 12.92 -15.02
N TYR A 66 19.98 13.80 -16.02
CA TYR A 66 19.78 15.25 -15.82
C TYR A 66 20.84 15.90 -14.91
N GLY A 67 22.12 15.54 -15.10
CA GLY A 67 23.24 16.08 -14.33
C GLY A 67 23.32 15.56 -12.88
N GLN A 68 22.50 14.58 -12.51
CA GLN A 68 22.42 14.03 -11.17
C GLN A 68 22.81 12.53 -11.15
N ASN A 69 23.45 12.12 -10.05
CA ASN A 69 23.79 10.73 -9.78
C ASN A 69 22.60 9.95 -9.20
N ALA A 70 22.70 8.62 -9.15
CA ALA A 70 21.62 7.74 -8.67
C ALA A 70 21.09 8.09 -7.27
N ALA A 71 21.96 8.56 -6.37
CA ALA A 71 21.55 8.96 -5.03
C ALA A 71 20.46 10.05 -5.00
N PHE A 72 20.45 10.95 -5.98
CA PHE A 72 19.45 12.01 -6.11
C PHE A 72 18.07 11.47 -6.51
N TRP A 73 18.04 10.41 -7.31
CA TRP A 73 16.82 9.84 -7.90
C TRP A 73 16.17 8.73 -7.07
N ASN A 74 16.76 8.38 -5.92
CA ASN A 74 16.25 7.37 -5.00
C ASN A 74 14.76 7.58 -4.67
N GLY A 75 13.93 6.58 -4.99
CA GLY A 75 12.50 6.58 -4.67
C GLY A 75 11.67 7.67 -5.37
N ALA A 76 12.22 8.35 -6.37
CA ALA A 76 11.54 9.42 -7.09
C ALA A 76 11.09 8.99 -8.50
N LEU A 77 11.93 8.21 -9.20
CA LEU A 77 11.64 7.76 -10.57
C LEU A 77 11.19 6.31 -10.57
N PHE A 78 10.23 5.98 -11.44
CA PHE A 78 9.90 4.59 -11.71
C PHE A 78 11.01 3.93 -12.49
N ASN A 79 11.45 2.79 -11.97
CA ASN A 79 12.45 1.94 -12.57
C ASN A 79 11.86 0.56 -12.89
N ARG A 80 12.70 -0.35 -13.37
CA ARG A 80 12.26 -1.72 -13.71
C ARG A 80 11.59 -2.44 -12.55
N LEU A 81 12.11 -2.32 -11.33
CA LEU A 81 11.51 -2.93 -10.15
C LEU A 81 10.15 -2.29 -9.82
N SER A 82 9.99 -0.99 -10.01
CA SER A 82 8.70 -0.29 -9.90
C SER A 82 7.66 -0.88 -10.85
N VAL A 83 8.04 -1.13 -12.11
CA VAL A 83 7.15 -1.72 -13.13
C VAL A 83 6.69 -3.12 -12.72
N TYR A 84 7.61 -3.99 -12.33
CA TYR A 84 7.27 -5.36 -11.88
C TYR A 84 6.47 -5.37 -10.58
N ALA A 85 6.72 -4.43 -9.66
CA ALA A 85 5.91 -4.28 -8.46
C ALA A 85 4.45 -3.94 -8.82
N ILE A 86 4.23 -3.01 -9.76
CA ILE A 86 2.87 -2.68 -10.22
C ILE A 86 2.24 -3.87 -10.94
N LEU A 87 2.99 -4.60 -11.79
CA LEU A 87 2.50 -5.81 -12.45
C LEU A 87 2.05 -6.88 -11.45
N ALA A 88 2.81 -7.10 -10.36
CA ALA A 88 2.42 -8.05 -9.31
C ALA A 88 1.06 -7.68 -8.69
N HIS A 89 0.84 -6.38 -8.44
CA HIS A 89 -0.42 -5.86 -7.92
C HIS A 89 -1.58 -5.98 -8.90
N VAL A 90 -1.34 -5.72 -10.18
CA VAL A 90 -2.34 -5.88 -11.24
C VAL A 90 -2.76 -7.36 -11.35
N ALA A 91 -1.79 -8.28 -11.41
CA ALA A 91 -2.03 -9.71 -11.50
C ALA A 91 -2.80 -10.24 -10.27
N ALA A 92 -2.41 -9.83 -9.05
CA ALA A 92 -3.12 -10.21 -7.83
C ALA A 92 -4.56 -9.68 -7.81
N TRP A 93 -4.79 -8.46 -8.31
CA TRP A 93 -6.14 -7.90 -8.42
C TRP A 93 -7.01 -8.64 -9.45
N GLN A 94 -6.41 -9.14 -10.53
CA GLN A 94 -7.07 -9.99 -11.53
C GLN A 94 -7.30 -11.44 -11.04
N GLY A 95 -6.75 -11.81 -9.87
CA GLY A 95 -6.78 -13.19 -9.36
C GLY A 95 -5.78 -14.12 -10.04
N ASN A 96 -4.88 -13.60 -10.88
CA ASN A 96 -3.81 -14.36 -11.51
C ASN A 96 -2.61 -14.48 -10.57
N TYR A 97 -2.72 -15.40 -9.61
CA TYR A 97 -1.71 -15.57 -8.56
C TYR A 97 -0.40 -16.17 -9.04
N LEU A 98 -0.39 -16.88 -10.18
CA LEU A 98 0.85 -17.36 -10.80
C LEU A 98 1.74 -16.18 -11.22
N ASP A 99 1.16 -15.24 -11.98
CA ASP A 99 1.87 -14.05 -12.42
C ASP A 99 2.19 -13.11 -11.25
N ALA A 100 1.27 -12.96 -10.29
CA ALA A 100 1.52 -12.17 -9.09
C ALA A 100 2.75 -12.67 -8.32
N ASN A 101 2.87 -13.99 -8.13
CA ASN A 101 4.05 -14.61 -7.51
C ASN A 101 5.32 -14.36 -8.34
N ASN A 102 5.26 -14.57 -9.66
CA ASN A 102 6.44 -14.43 -10.53
C ASN A 102 6.94 -12.98 -10.58
N TYR A 103 6.06 -12.00 -10.70
CA TYR A 103 6.41 -10.59 -10.71
C TYR A 103 6.93 -10.10 -9.35
N ALA A 104 6.28 -10.50 -8.25
CA ALA A 104 6.79 -10.17 -6.92
C ALA A 104 8.16 -10.80 -6.67
N LYS A 105 8.35 -12.07 -7.07
CA LYS A 105 9.64 -12.76 -7.01
C LYS A 105 10.71 -12.04 -7.83
N PHE A 106 10.40 -11.59 -9.04
CA PHE A 106 11.33 -10.83 -9.86
C PHE A 106 11.87 -9.59 -9.12
N VAL A 107 11.00 -8.85 -8.42
CA VAL A 107 11.43 -7.68 -7.64
C VAL A 107 12.36 -8.09 -6.49
N LEU A 108 11.99 -9.13 -5.74
CA LEU A 108 12.77 -9.61 -4.61
C LEU A 108 14.16 -10.13 -5.02
N ASP A 109 14.24 -10.84 -6.15
CA ASP A 109 15.49 -11.44 -6.64
C ASP A 109 16.43 -10.39 -7.26
N ASN A 110 15.89 -9.34 -7.89
CA ASN A 110 16.67 -8.34 -8.63
C ASN A 110 17.04 -7.08 -7.83
N ARG A 111 16.77 -7.07 -6.52
CA ARG A 111 17.21 -5.98 -5.63
C ARG A 111 18.73 -5.79 -5.61
N ALA A 112 19.49 -6.90 -5.69
CA ALA A 112 20.95 -6.86 -5.71
C ALA A 112 21.46 -6.26 -7.03
N THR A 113 20.80 -6.58 -8.15
CA THR A 113 21.07 -5.97 -9.46
C THR A 113 20.87 -4.46 -9.40
N TYR A 114 19.73 -4.00 -8.85
CA TYR A 114 19.49 -2.56 -8.61
C TYR A 114 20.62 -1.92 -7.78
N ASN A 115 21.00 -2.56 -6.67
CA ASN A 115 22.04 -2.06 -5.78
C ASN A 115 23.41 -1.99 -6.46
N LEU A 116 23.72 -2.93 -7.34
CA LEU A 116 24.96 -2.97 -8.11
C LEU A 116 24.99 -1.84 -9.13
N VAL A 117 23.95 -1.70 -9.96
CA VAL A 117 23.98 -0.76 -11.10
C VAL A 117 23.79 0.70 -10.69
N LYS A 118 23.18 0.98 -9.52
CA LYS A 118 23.12 2.36 -9.02
C LYS A 118 24.49 2.88 -8.57
N GLY A 119 25.42 2.00 -8.19
CA GLY A 119 26.79 2.30 -7.77
C GLY A 119 26.96 3.07 -6.45
N SER A 120 26.04 3.98 -6.10
CA SER A 120 26.10 4.81 -4.89
C SER A 120 24.72 5.01 -4.23
N GLY A 121 24.70 5.59 -3.03
CA GLY A 121 23.46 5.88 -2.29
C GLY A 121 22.89 4.71 -1.50
N GLN A 122 21.68 4.87 -0.98
CA GLN A 122 21.00 3.88 -0.14
C GLN A 122 20.48 2.68 -0.95
N GLU A 123 20.34 1.52 -0.30
CA GLU A 123 19.87 0.28 -0.92
C GLU A 123 18.37 0.06 -0.71
N ILE A 124 17.78 -0.84 -1.52
CA ILE A 124 16.43 -1.34 -1.24
C ILE A 124 16.53 -2.40 -0.14
N GLN A 125 16.04 -2.07 1.05
CA GLN A 125 16.12 -2.91 2.24
C GLN A 125 14.79 -2.95 2.98
N PHE A 126 14.63 -3.94 3.86
CA PHE A 126 13.49 -3.98 4.77
C PHE A 126 13.58 -2.82 5.76
N ALA A 127 12.47 -2.13 5.99
CA ALA A 127 12.37 -1.13 7.02
C ALA A 127 12.25 -1.83 8.39
N ASN A 128 13.17 -1.51 9.29
CA ASN A 128 13.00 -1.83 10.70
C ASN A 128 11.93 -0.91 11.33
N ILE A 129 11.54 -1.19 12.57
CA ILE A 129 10.45 -0.45 13.21
C ILE A 129 10.77 1.03 13.43
N ASP A 130 12.04 1.35 13.72
CA ASP A 130 12.49 2.72 13.95
C ASP A 130 12.34 3.51 12.66
N ALA A 131 12.86 3.00 11.54
CA ALA A 131 12.70 3.62 10.23
C ALA A 131 11.22 3.78 9.85
N LEU A 132 10.35 2.80 10.11
CA LEU A 132 8.92 2.92 9.79
C LEU A 132 8.19 4.02 10.56
N THR A 133 8.74 4.49 11.68
CA THR A 133 8.05 5.41 12.60
C THR A 133 8.85 6.68 12.91
N GLU A 134 10.05 6.83 12.37
CA GLU A 134 10.88 8.02 12.53
C GLU A 134 10.41 9.19 11.64
N ASN A 135 10.65 10.42 12.09
CA ASN A 135 10.35 11.65 11.35
C ASN A 135 11.51 12.67 11.26
N GLN A 136 12.67 12.42 11.90
CA GLN A 136 13.73 13.44 12.03
C GLN A 136 15.03 13.11 11.29
N SER A 137 15.40 11.83 11.11
CA SER A 137 16.64 11.48 10.40
C SER A 137 16.42 11.12 8.92
N PHE A 138 15.22 11.38 8.41
CA PHE A 138 14.81 11.07 7.04
C PHE A 138 14.96 9.58 6.63
N PHE A 139 15.24 8.62 7.53
CA PHE A 139 15.37 7.20 7.15
C PHE A 139 14.02 6.54 6.84
N SER A 140 12.93 7.17 7.29
CA SER A 140 11.59 6.67 7.05
C SER A 140 11.21 6.69 5.57
N PRO A 141 10.57 5.61 5.06
CA PRO A 141 10.00 5.61 3.71
C PRO A 141 8.95 6.71 3.54
N PHE A 142 8.35 7.19 4.64
CA PHE A 142 7.36 8.26 4.60
C PHE A 142 8.00 9.64 4.64
N ALA A 143 9.12 9.83 5.33
CA ALA A 143 9.69 11.15 5.58
C ALA A 143 10.45 11.75 4.38
N TYR A 144 10.96 10.92 3.48
CA TYR A 144 11.75 11.40 2.36
C TYR A 144 11.75 10.39 1.20
N LYS A 145 12.17 10.83 0.01
CA LYS A 145 12.36 9.93 -1.14
C LYS A 145 13.47 8.89 -0.84
N ARG A 146 13.09 7.62 -0.81
CA ARG A 146 13.99 6.51 -0.46
C ARG A 146 13.89 5.36 -1.44
N PRO A 147 14.97 4.60 -1.69
CA PRO A 147 14.89 3.41 -2.54
C PRO A 147 13.90 2.36 -2.02
N THR A 148 13.65 2.35 -0.71
CA THR A 148 12.62 1.52 -0.07
C THR A 148 11.21 1.82 -0.60
N ASN A 149 10.97 3.02 -1.12
CA ASN A 149 9.77 3.38 -1.87
C ASN A 149 9.92 2.89 -3.32
N ILE A 150 9.73 1.58 -3.53
CA ILE A 150 9.83 0.96 -4.85
C ILE A 150 8.85 1.62 -5.82
N VAL A 151 7.66 1.94 -5.33
CA VAL A 151 6.70 2.85 -5.99
C VAL A 151 6.19 3.80 -4.93
N GLY A 152 6.46 5.10 -5.11
CA GLY A 152 5.94 6.12 -4.23
C GLY A 152 5.95 7.50 -4.87
N PHE A 153 5.22 8.41 -4.24
CA PHE A 153 5.16 9.82 -4.61
C PHE A 153 5.61 10.63 -3.41
N ASN A 154 6.69 11.40 -3.57
CA ASN A 154 7.27 12.17 -2.49
C ASN A 154 6.72 13.59 -2.48
N PHE A 155 6.56 14.12 -1.27
CA PHE A 155 6.11 15.48 -1.00
C PHE A 155 7.20 16.23 -0.22
N ASP A 156 8.43 16.14 -0.73
CA ASP A 156 9.61 16.68 -0.07
C ASP A 156 9.47 18.18 0.24
N ALA A 157 9.56 18.53 1.53
CA ALA A 157 9.48 19.90 2.01
C ALA A 157 10.62 20.77 1.46
N GLY A 158 11.82 20.20 1.30
CA GLY A 158 12.98 20.92 0.75
C GLY A 158 12.78 21.38 -0.71
N SER A 159 11.90 20.70 -1.43
CA SER A 159 11.52 21.01 -2.81
C SER A 159 10.23 21.84 -2.91
N GLY A 160 9.68 22.31 -1.78
CA GLY A 160 8.45 23.10 -1.74
C GLY A 160 7.17 22.30 -1.99
N LEU A 161 7.21 20.97 -1.82
CA LEU A 161 6.07 20.07 -2.07
C LEU A 161 5.26 19.77 -0.80
N ALA A 162 5.64 20.32 0.35
CA ALA A 162 4.87 20.18 1.58
C ALA A 162 3.55 20.94 1.48
N THR A 163 2.47 20.36 2.00
CA THR A 163 1.12 20.94 1.92
C THR A 163 0.39 20.83 3.25
N ALA A 164 -0.62 21.68 3.46
CA ALA A 164 -1.45 21.65 4.67
C ALA A 164 -2.50 20.52 4.63
N ASP A 165 -2.89 20.08 3.43
CA ASP A 165 -4.02 19.19 3.20
C ASP A 165 -3.65 18.00 2.31
N GLY A 166 -4.39 16.90 2.41
CA GLY A 166 -4.21 15.73 1.53
C GLY A 166 -3.20 14.70 2.02
N HIS A 167 -2.74 14.85 3.25
CA HIS A 167 -1.86 13.90 3.95
C HIS A 167 -2.64 13.15 5.03
N ILE A 168 -2.28 11.89 5.30
CA ILE A 168 -2.94 11.09 6.34
C ILE A 168 -2.80 11.73 7.73
N GLU A 169 -1.70 12.43 7.97
CA GLU A 169 -1.45 13.15 9.22
C GLU A 169 -2.56 14.14 9.58
N GLN A 170 -3.15 14.80 8.57
CA GLN A 170 -4.28 15.72 8.76
C GLN A 170 -5.46 15.02 9.44
N LEU A 171 -5.67 13.75 9.09
CA LEU A 171 -6.79 12.95 9.60
C LEU A 171 -6.43 12.32 10.94
N THR A 172 -5.19 11.82 11.10
CA THR A 172 -4.85 10.90 12.19
C THR A 172 -4.06 11.50 13.35
N LEU A 173 -3.38 12.63 13.15
CA LEU A 173 -2.59 13.25 14.21
C LEU A 173 -3.43 14.19 15.10
N ALA A 174 -2.91 14.37 16.31
CA ALA A 174 -3.35 15.35 17.31
C ALA A 174 -2.14 15.73 18.19
N ALA A 175 -2.38 16.48 19.27
CA ALA A 175 -1.37 16.79 20.27
C ALA A 175 -0.68 15.51 20.78
N PRO A 176 0.65 15.52 20.99
CA PRO A 176 1.55 16.67 20.90
C PRO A 176 2.11 16.96 19.49
N TYR A 177 1.75 16.17 18.48
CA TYR A 177 2.35 16.29 17.14
C TYR A 177 1.87 17.52 16.37
N ILE A 178 0.61 17.90 16.55
CA ILE A 178 0.00 19.08 15.95
C ILE A 178 -0.86 19.80 17.01
N PRO A 179 -1.19 21.11 16.86
CA PRO A 179 -1.91 21.88 17.87
C PRO A 179 -3.36 21.41 18.12
N ARG A 180 -3.88 20.51 17.30
CA ARG A 180 -5.24 19.97 17.43
C ARG A 180 -5.34 19.02 18.64
N SER A 181 -6.39 19.14 19.43
CA SER A 181 -6.56 18.34 20.66
C SER A 181 -6.98 16.89 20.43
N ARG A 182 -7.66 16.57 19.31
CA ARG A 182 -8.22 15.23 19.00
C ARG A 182 -8.03 14.90 17.51
N PRO A 183 -7.79 13.64 17.12
CA PRO A 183 -7.70 13.25 15.72
C PRO A 183 -9.09 13.27 15.05
N GLU A 184 -9.15 13.53 13.74
CA GLU A 184 -10.40 13.43 12.96
C GLU A 184 -10.77 11.96 12.69
N MET A 185 -9.75 11.12 12.53
CA MET A 185 -9.87 9.68 12.31
C MET A 185 -8.92 8.94 13.24
N PHE A 186 -9.43 7.90 13.91
CA PHE A 186 -8.64 7.04 14.77
C PHE A 186 -9.06 5.58 14.62
N VAL A 187 -8.19 4.67 15.08
CA VAL A 187 -8.52 3.23 15.16
C VAL A 187 -9.00 2.94 16.58
N PRO A 188 -10.25 2.45 16.77
CA PRO A 188 -10.75 2.15 18.11
C PRO A 188 -9.87 1.15 18.86
N LYS A 189 -9.74 1.29 20.18
CA LYS A 189 -8.86 0.46 21.02
C LYS A 189 -9.09 -1.03 20.82
N ASP A 190 -10.35 -1.47 20.84
CA ASP A 190 -10.70 -2.87 20.61
C ASP A 190 -10.23 -3.39 19.26
N THR A 191 -10.24 -2.53 18.25
CA THR A 191 -9.75 -2.86 16.91
C THR A 191 -8.24 -3.02 16.90
N VAL A 192 -7.51 -2.17 17.62
CA VAL A 192 -6.06 -2.27 17.81
C VAL A 192 -5.71 -3.55 18.57
N LEU A 193 -6.33 -3.78 19.73
CA LEU A 193 -6.07 -4.96 20.58
C LEU A 193 -6.41 -6.28 19.88
N LYS A 194 -7.44 -6.31 19.01
CA LYS A 194 -7.75 -7.49 18.18
C LYS A 194 -6.75 -7.70 17.04
N ALA A 195 -6.08 -6.65 16.57
CA ALA A 195 -5.11 -6.76 15.48
C ALA A 195 -3.71 -7.14 16.00
N PHE A 196 -3.32 -6.59 17.15
CA PHE A 196 -1.99 -6.74 17.76
C PHE A 196 -2.09 -7.59 19.04
N THR A 197 -2.07 -8.90 18.84
CA THR A 197 -2.25 -9.87 19.93
C THR A 197 -0.95 -10.39 20.52
N ASP A 198 0.19 -10.21 19.83
CA ASP A 198 1.50 -10.66 20.29
C ASP A 198 2.13 -9.58 21.19
N PRO A 199 2.49 -9.89 22.45
CA PRO A 199 3.14 -8.92 23.35
C PRO A 199 4.53 -8.47 22.88
N GLY A 200 5.16 -9.19 21.95
CA GLY A 200 6.43 -8.87 21.31
C GLY A 200 6.33 -7.96 20.09
N ASP A 201 5.14 -7.73 19.52
CA ASP A 201 4.99 -6.95 18.29
C ASP A 201 5.49 -5.51 18.48
N LEU A 202 6.56 -5.16 17.76
CA LEU A 202 7.24 -3.88 17.86
C LEU A 202 6.38 -2.71 17.32
N ARG A 203 5.38 -2.98 16.46
CA ARG A 203 4.50 -1.94 15.92
C ARG A 203 3.54 -1.42 16.96
N PHE A 204 2.98 -2.34 17.74
CA PHE A 204 2.17 -2.05 18.92
C PHE A 204 2.04 -3.32 19.74
N SER A 205 2.24 -3.20 21.05
CA SER A 205 1.93 -4.26 22.01
C SER A 205 1.61 -3.67 23.37
N VAL A 206 0.92 -4.44 24.22
CA VAL A 206 0.67 -4.10 25.63
C VAL A 206 1.38 -5.13 26.50
N ASN A 207 2.19 -4.65 27.44
CA ASN A 207 2.87 -5.50 28.40
C ASN A 207 1.83 -6.06 29.40
N PRO A 208 1.66 -7.39 29.49
CA PRO A 208 0.62 -7.99 30.32
C PRO A 208 0.86 -7.84 31.83
N ARG A 209 2.07 -7.46 32.26
CA ARG A 209 2.41 -7.28 33.68
C ARG A 209 2.26 -5.84 34.14
N THR A 210 2.62 -4.88 33.30
CA THR A 210 2.67 -3.45 33.67
C THR A 210 1.56 -2.61 33.03
N ASN A 211 0.81 -3.18 32.07
CA ASN A 211 -0.14 -2.46 31.21
C ASN A 211 0.48 -1.31 30.38
N ALA A 212 1.81 -1.19 30.36
CA ALA A 212 2.50 -0.25 29.48
C ALA A 212 2.36 -0.69 28.02
N TYR A 213 2.12 0.26 27.12
CA TYR A 213 1.98 -0.01 25.70
C TYR A 213 3.15 0.58 24.89
N ARG A 214 3.45 -0.03 23.73
CA ARG A 214 4.41 0.50 22.76
C ARG A 214 3.80 1.65 21.96
N THR A 215 4.59 2.67 21.71
CA THR A 215 4.15 3.93 21.10
C THR A 215 4.42 4.06 19.61
N ASN A 216 4.98 3.03 18.97
CA ASN A 216 5.43 3.10 17.58
C ASN A 216 4.29 3.45 16.60
N TYR A 217 3.16 2.73 16.63
CA TYR A 217 2.00 3.04 15.77
C TYR A 217 0.96 3.93 16.46
N PHE A 218 0.82 3.83 17.78
CA PHE A 218 -0.24 4.50 18.53
C PHE A 218 0.31 5.21 19.75
N THR A 219 -0.09 6.46 19.93
CA THR A 219 0.14 7.24 21.14
C THR A 219 -1.18 7.63 21.78
N ASN A 220 -1.13 8.14 23.01
CA ASN A 220 -2.31 8.48 23.79
C ASN A 220 -3.31 7.31 23.93
N PHE A 221 -2.82 6.07 24.06
CA PHE A 221 -3.67 4.86 24.04
C PHE A 221 -4.50 4.67 25.34
N TYR A 222 -4.28 5.51 26.34
CA TYR A 222 -5.17 5.59 27.52
C TYR A 222 -6.48 6.31 27.20
N SER A 223 -6.48 7.25 26.23
CA SER A 223 -7.68 7.92 25.72
C SER A 223 -8.60 6.94 24.99
N GLU A 224 -9.89 7.28 24.89
CA GLU A 224 -10.86 6.58 24.02
C GLU A 224 -10.53 6.73 22.53
N GLU A 225 -9.76 7.76 22.19
CA GLU A 225 -9.32 8.10 20.83
C GLU A 225 -7.79 8.10 20.74
N PRO A 226 -7.17 6.92 20.50
CA PRO A 226 -5.73 6.84 20.30
C PRO A 226 -5.29 7.60 19.06
N VAL A 227 -4.12 8.23 19.14
CA VAL A 227 -3.51 8.92 18.00
C VAL A 227 -2.71 7.92 17.18
N PHE A 228 -3.12 7.67 15.93
CA PHE A 228 -2.34 6.87 15.00
C PHE A 228 -1.17 7.71 14.48
N SER A 229 0.03 7.36 14.94
CA SER A 229 1.26 8.17 14.82
C SER A 229 2.40 7.44 14.12
N LYS A 230 2.08 6.37 13.37
CA LYS A 230 3.04 5.69 12.48
C LYS A 230 3.65 6.68 11.48
N ILE A 231 2.80 7.37 10.73
CA ILE A 231 3.17 8.39 9.74
C ILE A 231 2.96 9.75 10.42
N LYS A 232 4.05 10.50 10.62
CA LYS A 232 4.06 11.76 11.38
C LYS A 232 5.10 12.75 10.86
N VAL A 233 5.07 13.00 9.56
CA VAL A 233 6.02 13.85 8.85
C VAL A 233 5.49 15.28 8.81
N VAL A 234 5.82 16.04 9.86
CA VAL A 234 5.38 17.42 10.05
C VAL A 234 6.50 18.40 9.72
N PHE A 235 6.17 19.52 9.09
CA PHE A 235 7.10 20.59 8.73
C PHE A 235 6.57 21.98 9.15
N PRO A 236 7.42 22.87 9.72
CA PRO A 236 8.75 22.56 10.27
C PRO A 236 8.66 21.55 11.43
N ASP A 237 9.79 20.89 11.71
CA ASP A 237 9.96 19.93 12.81
C ASP A 237 9.62 20.51 14.19
N GLN A 238 9.69 21.84 14.32
CA GLN A 238 9.14 22.63 15.42
C GLN A 238 8.07 23.58 14.92
N ILE A 239 6.80 23.27 15.24
CA ILE A 239 5.66 24.13 14.92
C ILE A 239 5.84 25.48 15.61
N ARG A 240 6.06 26.54 14.84
CA ARG A 240 6.03 27.93 15.30
C ARG A 240 4.76 28.60 14.77
N GLY A 241 3.74 28.71 15.63
CA GLY A 241 2.43 29.27 15.27
C GLY A 241 1.38 28.22 14.93
N ASN A 242 0.33 28.60 14.19
CA ASN A 242 -0.83 27.74 13.89
C ASN A 242 -0.75 27.03 12.53
N THR A 243 0.28 27.29 11.72
CA THR A 243 0.41 26.67 10.39
C THR A 243 1.17 25.35 10.52
N VAL A 244 0.52 24.27 10.11
CA VAL A 244 1.10 22.92 10.07
C VAL A 244 1.16 22.50 8.60
N LEU A 245 2.35 22.13 8.13
CA LEU A 245 2.53 21.48 6.83
C LEU A 245 2.94 20.03 7.03
N PHE A 246 2.58 19.20 6.06
CA PHE A 246 2.95 17.80 6.01
C PHE A 246 3.76 17.52 4.75
N ALA A 247 4.69 16.58 4.87
CA ALA A 247 5.62 16.23 3.79
C ALA A 247 5.73 14.71 3.59
N SER A 248 4.75 13.95 4.09
CA SER A 248 4.77 12.50 3.98
C SER A 248 4.67 12.05 2.52
N SER A 249 5.54 11.14 2.15
CA SER A 249 5.50 10.44 0.87
C SER A 249 4.35 9.44 0.88
N MET A 250 3.59 9.39 -0.22
CA MET A 250 2.67 8.30 -0.49
C MET A 250 3.48 7.08 -0.93
N VAL A 251 3.56 6.07 -0.06
CA VAL A 251 4.23 4.81 -0.38
C VAL A 251 3.19 3.83 -0.93
N PHE A 252 3.20 3.63 -2.25
CA PHE A 252 2.33 2.61 -2.84
C PHE A 252 2.83 1.21 -2.47
N THR A 253 4.10 0.91 -2.73
CA THR A 253 4.67 -0.39 -2.36
C THR A 253 6.13 -0.28 -1.94
N ARG A 254 6.50 -1.17 -1.04
CA ARG A 254 7.83 -1.40 -0.45
C ARG A 254 8.04 -2.90 -0.30
N LEU A 255 9.23 -3.34 0.10
CA LEU A 255 9.57 -4.76 0.13
C LEU A 255 8.62 -5.62 0.97
N GLU A 256 8.20 -5.15 2.15
CA GLU A 256 7.32 -5.92 3.03
C GLU A 256 5.95 -6.17 2.40
N GLU A 257 5.44 -5.19 1.66
CA GLU A 257 4.22 -5.36 0.88
C GLU A 257 4.43 -6.49 -0.14
N LEU A 258 5.49 -6.44 -0.95
CA LEU A 258 5.72 -7.40 -2.02
C LEU A 258 5.99 -8.81 -1.48
N VAL A 259 6.66 -8.93 -0.34
CA VAL A 259 6.85 -10.19 0.38
C VAL A 259 5.50 -10.76 0.80
N LEU A 260 4.61 -9.94 1.38
CA LEU A 260 3.28 -10.39 1.79
C LEU A 260 2.37 -10.68 0.60
N LEU A 261 2.50 -9.95 -0.51
CA LEU A 261 1.77 -10.21 -1.75
C LEU A 261 2.22 -11.53 -2.38
N ARG A 262 3.52 -11.81 -2.36
CA ARG A 262 4.05 -13.09 -2.81
C ARG A 262 3.61 -14.24 -1.89
N ALA A 263 3.62 -14.03 -0.57
CA ALA A 263 3.09 -15.01 0.38
C ALA A 263 1.59 -15.28 0.13
N GLU A 264 0.79 -14.23 -0.09
CA GLU A 264 -0.63 -14.34 -0.48
C GLU A 264 -0.78 -15.19 -1.74
N ALA A 265 -0.01 -14.90 -2.79
CA ALA A 265 -0.05 -15.63 -4.06
C ALA A 265 0.33 -17.10 -3.90
N LEU A 266 1.42 -17.40 -3.18
CA LEU A 266 1.86 -18.77 -2.90
C LEU A 266 0.80 -19.54 -2.09
N ALA A 267 0.22 -18.93 -1.07
CA ALA A 267 -0.86 -19.55 -0.30
C ALA A 267 -2.11 -19.82 -1.16
N ALA A 268 -2.46 -18.91 -2.07
CA ALA A 268 -3.57 -19.10 -3.01
C ALA A 268 -3.31 -20.22 -4.03
N LEU A 269 -2.05 -20.46 -4.40
CA LEU A 269 -1.62 -21.56 -5.28
C LEU A 269 -1.41 -22.90 -4.54
N GLY A 270 -1.55 -22.93 -3.21
CA GLY A 270 -1.36 -24.13 -2.38
C GLY A 270 0.07 -24.37 -1.88
N SER A 271 1.04 -23.49 -2.21
CA SER A 271 2.42 -23.54 -1.73
C SER A 271 2.55 -22.94 -0.32
N THR A 272 1.90 -23.58 0.67
CA THR A 272 1.75 -23.03 2.03
C THR A 272 3.07 -22.93 2.79
N ASP A 273 4.01 -23.84 2.59
CA ASP A 273 5.29 -23.84 3.31
C ASP A 273 6.15 -22.64 2.91
N GLU A 274 6.28 -22.38 1.61
CA GLU A 274 6.97 -21.18 1.10
C GLU A 274 6.28 -19.89 1.55
N ALA A 275 4.94 -19.88 1.57
CA ALA A 275 4.18 -18.74 2.06
C ALA A 275 4.46 -18.44 3.54
N ILE A 276 4.57 -19.48 4.38
CA ILE A 276 4.93 -19.35 5.80
C ILE A 276 6.38 -18.86 5.95
N THR A 277 7.33 -19.34 5.13
CA THR A 277 8.71 -18.86 5.15
C THR A 277 8.77 -17.35 4.90
N LEU A 278 8.05 -16.86 3.89
CA LEU A 278 7.97 -15.42 3.60
C LEU A 278 7.30 -14.64 4.73
N LEU A 279 6.19 -15.16 5.28
CA LEU A 279 5.50 -14.53 6.41
C LEU A 279 6.41 -14.41 7.64
N ASN A 280 7.14 -15.47 7.97
CA ASN A 280 8.06 -15.50 9.10
C ASN A 280 9.27 -14.58 8.92
N SER A 281 9.72 -14.35 7.69
CA SER A 281 10.78 -13.38 7.42
C SER A 281 10.43 -11.97 7.89
N LEU A 282 9.14 -11.60 7.88
CA LEU A 282 8.67 -10.32 8.41
C LEU A 282 8.35 -10.36 9.89
N ALA A 283 7.79 -11.48 10.39
CA ALA A 283 7.49 -11.64 11.81
C ALA A 283 8.72 -11.37 12.68
N THR A 284 9.88 -11.92 12.30
CA THR A 284 11.15 -11.69 13.00
C THR A 284 11.55 -10.22 13.01
N ASN A 285 11.36 -9.50 11.91
CA ASN A 285 11.64 -8.06 11.80
C ASN A 285 10.67 -7.17 12.60
N ARG A 286 9.62 -7.76 13.17
CA ARG A 286 8.60 -7.08 13.99
C ARG A 286 8.57 -7.60 15.42
N GLY A 287 9.51 -8.44 15.83
CA GLY A 287 9.56 -9.00 17.19
C GLY A 287 8.42 -9.98 17.50
N ILE A 288 7.75 -10.50 16.48
CA ILE A 288 6.62 -11.41 16.60
C ILE A 288 7.15 -12.84 16.62
N ALA A 289 6.53 -13.70 17.43
CA ALA A 289 6.85 -15.12 17.41
C ALA A 289 6.58 -15.71 16.01
N PRO A 290 7.51 -16.51 15.44
CA PRO A 290 7.29 -17.13 14.15
C PRO A 290 5.99 -17.94 14.10
N TYR A 291 5.22 -17.80 13.03
CA TYR A 291 4.07 -18.61 12.73
C TYR A 291 4.51 -20.06 12.54
N ASN A 292 3.96 -20.94 13.37
CA ASN A 292 4.23 -22.38 13.32
C ASN A 292 2.95 -23.12 12.90
N PRO A 293 2.93 -23.78 11.72
CA PRO A 293 1.76 -24.51 11.25
C PRO A 293 1.40 -25.73 12.12
N LEU A 294 2.33 -26.20 12.95
CA LEU A 294 2.18 -27.33 13.87
C LEU A 294 1.78 -26.91 15.29
N VAL A 295 1.92 -25.62 15.64
CA VAL A 295 1.63 -25.09 16.97
C VAL A 295 0.58 -23.98 16.86
N SER A 296 -0.68 -24.39 16.85
CA SER A 296 -1.79 -23.53 17.26
C SER A 296 -2.89 -24.37 17.89
N GLY A 297 -3.23 -24.11 19.15
CA GLY A 297 -4.28 -24.80 19.93
C GLY A 297 -5.71 -24.60 19.42
N PHE A 298 -5.90 -24.38 18.12
CA PHE A 298 -7.15 -24.12 17.42
C PHE A 298 -7.25 -24.84 16.05
N GLY A 299 -6.50 -25.93 15.84
CA GLY A 299 -6.45 -26.65 14.57
C GLY A 299 -5.39 -26.11 13.59
N LYS A 300 -5.35 -26.68 12.37
CA LYS A 300 -4.38 -26.30 11.31
C LYS A 300 -4.43 -24.78 11.08
N LEU A 301 -3.27 -24.12 11.14
CA LEU A 301 -3.11 -22.70 10.83
C LEU A 301 -3.76 -22.38 9.48
N ASN A 302 -4.69 -21.43 9.45
CA ASN A 302 -5.15 -20.86 8.18
C ASN A 302 -4.10 -19.83 7.71
N VAL A 303 -3.15 -20.28 6.91
CA VAL A 303 -2.02 -19.49 6.40
C VAL A 303 -2.49 -18.21 5.71
N LEU A 304 -3.54 -18.31 4.89
CA LEU A 304 -4.11 -17.15 4.20
C LEU A 304 -4.62 -16.10 5.20
N LYS A 305 -5.39 -16.53 6.22
CA LYS A 305 -5.87 -15.62 7.27
C LYS A 305 -4.70 -14.98 8.04
N ALA A 306 -3.64 -15.73 8.31
CA ALA A 306 -2.44 -15.22 8.98
C ALA A 306 -1.74 -14.14 8.13
N ILE A 307 -1.57 -14.38 6.82
CA ILE A 307 -0.99 -13.42 5.88
C ILE A 307 -1.81 -12.12 5.86
N PHE A 308 -3.13 -12.19 5.69
CA PHE A 308 -3.97 -10.99 5.67
C PHE A 308 -4.07 -10.28 7.02
N ALA A 309 -3.90 -11.00 8.13
CA ALA A 309 -3.77 -10.39 9.46
C ALA A 309 -2.44 -9.64 9.59
N GLU A 310 -1.34 -10.20 9.05
CA GLU A 310 -0.04 -9.53 9.05
C GLU A 310 -0.04 -8.32 8.12
N ARG A 311 -0.63 -8.41 6.92
CA ARG A 311 -0.83 -7.25 6.03
C ARG A 311 -1.60 -6.12 6.72
N ARG A 312 -2.64 -6.45 7.49
CA ARG A 312 -3.41 -5.46 8.26
C ARG A 312 -2.54 -4.69 9.26
N ARG A 313 -1.63 -5.38 9.96
CA ARG A 313 -0.72 -4.76 10.92
C ARG A 313 0.39 -3.99 10.21
N GLU A 314 1.04 -4.60 9.24
CA GLU A 314 2.22 -4.06 8.57
C GLU A 314 1.90 -2.81 7.75
N LEU A 315 0.83 -2.86 6.96
CA LEU A 315 0.47 -1.85 5.97
C LEU A 315 -0.60 -0.87 6.48
N MET A 316 -0.81 -0.82 7.80
CA MET A 316 -1.75 0.12 8.40
C MET A 316 -1.36 1.56 8.05
N GLY A 317 -2.31 2.35 7.56
CA GLY A 317 -2.08 3.73 7.11
C GLY A 317 -1.51 3.88 5.70
N GLU A 318 -1.22 2.78 4.98
CA GLU A 318 -0.59 2.81 3.65
C GLU A 318 -1.60 2.58 2.51
N GLY A 319 -2.91 2.69 2.77
CA GLY A 319 -3.95 2.60 1.73
C GLY A 319 -4.31 1.18 1.25
N TRP A 320 -3.85 0.13 1.94
CA TRP A 320 -4.01 -1.27 1.47
C TRP A 320 -5.25 -2.00 1.98
N ARG A 321 -5.75 -1.65 3.17
CA ARG A 321 -6.69 -2.49 3.92
C ARG A 321 -7.96 -2.87 3.15
N TRP A 322 -8.57 -1.95 2.42
CA TRP A 322 -9.78 -2.23 1.65
C TRP A 322 -9.53 -3.25 0.53
N TYR A 323 -8.49 -3.02 -0.27
CA TYR A 323 -8.15 -3.91 -1.38
C TYR A 323 -7.74 -5.30 -0.89
N ASP A 324 -7.10 -5.38 0.29
CA ASP A 324 -6.79 -6.64 0.94
C ASP A 324 -8.05 -7.39 1.39
N ILE A 325 -9.06 -6.70 1.94
CA ILE A 325 -10.36 -7.31 2.26
C ILE A 325 -11.01 -7.88 0.99
N VAL A 326 -11.00 -7.13 -0.11
CA VAL A 326 -11.55 -7.58 -1.39
C VAL A 326 -10.83 -8.83 -1.89
N ARG A 327 -9.50 -8.83 -1.98
CA ARG A 327 -8.74 -10.01 -2.46
C ARG A 327 -8.93 -11.22 -1.56
N TYR A 328 -8.89 -11.04 -0.23
CA TYR A 328 -9.14 -12.13 0.71
C TYR A 328 -10.50 -12.81 0.47
N ASN A 329 -11.55 -12.01 0.33
CA ASN A 329 -12.89 -12.56 0.13
C ASN A 329 -13.10 -13.17 -1.27
N ARG A 330 -12.38 -12.71 -2.30
CA ARG A 330 -12.33 -13.39 -3.60
C ARG A 330 -11.70 -14.79 -3.50
N ILE A 331 -10.60 -14.93 -2.74
CA ILE A 331 -9.92 -16.22 -2.55
C ILE A 331 -10.77 -17.16 -1.70
N VAL A 332 -11.27 -16.69 -0.55
CA VAL A 332 -12.04 -17.53 0.39
C VAL A 332 -13.42 -17.85 -0.17
N ASN A 333 -14.02 -16.92 -0.92
CA ASN A 333 -15.33 -17.06 -1.58
C ASN A 333 -16.40 -17.63 -0.62
N SER A 334 -16.52 -17.03 0.55
CA SER A 334 -17.47 -17.46 1.60
C SER A 334 -18.92 -17.17 1.18
N ASN A 335 -19.83 -18.11 1.48
CA ASN A 335 -21.28 -17.92 1.36
C ASN A 335 -21.91 -17.22 2.59
N GLY A 336 -21.09 -16.77 3.55
CA GLY A 336 -21.57 -16.00 4.69
C GLY A 336 -21.99 -14.58 4.31
N SER A 337 -22.82 -13.96 5.16
CA SER A 337 -23.17 -12.54 5.03
C SER A 337 -21.92 -11.68 5.14
N PHE A 338 -21.69 -10.83 4.15
CA PHE A 338 -20.59 -9.87 4.11
C PHE A 338 -21.06 -8.47 4.50
N ILE A 339 -22.20 -8.03 3.96
CA ILE A 339 -22.80 -6.72 4.22
C ILE A 339 -24.33 -6.82 4.21
N SER A 340 -25.00 -5.93 4.94
CA SER A 340 -26.46 -5.77 4.87
C SER A 340 -26.80 -4.45 4.16
N LYS A 341 -27.70 -4.50 3.17
CA LYS A 341 -28.27 -3.32 2.49
C LYS A 341 -29.79 -3.40 2.57
N ASN A 342 -30.43 -2.38 3.15
CA ASN A 342 -31.90 -2.32 3.31
C ASN A 342 -32.52 -3.57 3.96
N GLY A 343 -31.83 -4.17 4.94
CA GLY A 343 -32.28 -5.40 5.61
C GLY A 343 -31.98 -6.70 4.86
N GLN A 344 -31.48 -6.63 3.63
CA GLN A 344 -31.02 -7.80 2.88
C GLN A 344 -29.53 -8.05 3.12
N ASN A 345 -29.19 -9.28 3.53
CA ASN A 345 -27.81 -9.73 3.64
C ASN A 345 -27.29 -10.15 2.25
N LEU A 346 -26.11 -9.66 1.89
CA LEU A 346 -25.41 -10.00 0.67
C LEU A 346 -24.14 -10.77 1.00
N THR A 347 -23.89 -11.85 0.27
CA THR A 347 -22.58 -12.48 0.20
C THR A 347 -21.57 -11.52 -0.44
N PHE A 348 -20.28 -11.78 -0.25
CA PHE A 348 -19.25 -10.97 -0.90
C PHE A 348 -19.38 -10.99 -2.43
N ARG A 349 -19.71 -12.14 -3.02
CA ARG A 349 -19.85 -12.29 -4.48
C ARG A 349 -21.01 -11.47 -5.03
N GLU A 350 -22.14 -11.43 -4.34
CA GLU A 350 -23.29 -10.59 -4.73
C GLU A 350 -22.95 -9.09 -4.62
N PHE A 351 -22.30 -8.70 -3.52
CA PHE A 351 -21.83 -7.33 -3.31
C PHE A 351 -20.84 -6.88 -4.40
N GLU A 352 -19.91 -7.76 -4.79
CA GLU A 352 -18.96 -7.49 -5.86
C GLU A 352 -19.63 -7.45 -7.25
N THR A 353 -20.49 -8.42 -7.57
CA THR A 353 -21.15 -8.53 -8.89
C THR A 353 -22.04 -7.32 -9.18
N THR A 354 -22.65 -6.74 -8.14
CA THR A 354 -23.44 -5.51 -8.26
C THR A 354 -22.58 -4.24 -8.30
N GLY A 355 -21.26 -4.35 -8.10
CA GLY A 355 -20.32 -3.23 -8.12
C GLY A 355 -20.23 -2.48 -6.79
N GLY A 356 -20.71 -3.05 -5.68
CA GLY A 356 -20.68 -2.42 -4.36
C GLY A 356 -19.27 -2.28 -3.79
N ILE A 357 -18.30 -3.05 -4.28
CA ILE A 357 -16.89 -2.89 -3.90
C ILE A 357 -16.23 -1.61 -4.47
N TYR A 358 -16.91 -0.93 -5.41
CA TYR A 358 -16.43 0.26 -6.11
C TYR A 358 -17.16 1.49 -5.62
N TRP A 359 -16.59 2.67 -5.86
CA TRP A 359 -17.23 3.96 -5.60
C TRP A 359 -18.35 4.25 -6.61
N PRO A 360 -19.33 5.10 -6.25
CA PRO A 360 -20.26 5.65 -7.21
C PRO A 360 -19.51 6.54 -8.21
N VAL A 361 -19.97 6.54 -9.46
CA VAL A 361 -19.56 7.57 -10.43
C VAL A 361 -20.22 8.89 -10.04
N SER A 362 -19.46 9.99 -10.08
CA SER A 362 -19.98 11.34 -9.79
C SER A 362 -21.14 11.69 -10.72
N LYS A 363 -22.17 12.36 -10.18
CA LYS A 363 -23.32 12.84 -10.96
C LYS A 363 -22.87 13.82 -12.04
N ASP A 364 -21.94 14.72 -11.74
CA ASP A 364 -21.43 15.71 -12.70
C ASP A 364 -20.74 15.03 -13.89
N VAL A 365 -20.02 13.92 -13.64
CA VAL A 365 -19.38 13.12 -14.69
C VAL A 365 -20.42 12.46 -15.59
N ILE A 366 -21.50 11.92 -15.01
CA ILE A 366 -22.61 11.32 -15.77
C ILE A 366 -23.36 12.39 -16.57
N SER A 367 -23.58 13.57 -15.99
CA SER A 367 -24.22 14.71 -16.66
C SER A 367 -23.39 15.23 -17.83
N ALA A 368 -22.07 15.32 -17.67
CA ALA A 368 -21.15 15.77 -18.71
C ALA A 368 -20.92 14.71 -19.81
N ASN A 369 -21.10 13.42 -19.50
CA ASN A 369 -20.96 12.33 -20.45
C ASN A 369 -22.10 11.30 -20.26
N PRO A 370 -23.24 11.47 -20.94
CA PRO A 370 -24.42 10.61 -20.80
C PRO A 370 -24.21 9.13 -21.19
N ALA A 371 -23.10 8.81 -21.88
CA ALA A 371 -22.71 7.43 -22.20
C ALA A 371 -22.20 6.66 -20.95
N ILE A 372 -21.81 7.37 -19.90
CA ILE A 372 -21.38 6.78 -18.63
C ILE A 372 -22.62 6.38 -17.81
N LYS A 373 -22.65 5.12 -17.37
CA LYS A 373 -23.71 4.57 -16.50
C LYS A 373 -23.18 4.27 -15.11
N GLN A 374 -24.04 4.45 -14.10
CA GLN A 374 -23.75 4.16 -12.71
C GLN A 374 -23.65 2.64 -12.46
N ASN A 375 -22.78 2.23 -11.52
CA ASN A 375 -22.74 0.84 -11.07
C ASN A 375 -24.09 0.43 -10.44
N PRO A 376 -24.62 -0.78 -10.69
CA PRO A 376 -25.94 -1.21 -10.20
C PRO A 376 -26.13 -1.04 -8.69
N TYR A 377 -25.08 -1.23 -7.89
CA TYR A 377 -25.15 -1.08 -6.44
C TYR A 377 -25.46 0.36 -5.97
N TRP A 378 -25.13 1.37 -6.76
CA TRP A 378 -25.30 2.80 -6.44
C TRP A 378 -26.47 3.46 -7.17
N GLN A 379 -27.25 2.67 -7.90
CA GLN A 379 -28.58 3.05 -8.37
C GLN A 379 -29.56 2.85 -7.21
#